data_AF-A0A843C7N7-F1
#
_entry.id   AF-A0A843C7N7-F1
#
_cell.length_a   1.000
_cell.length_b   1.000
_cell.length_c   1.000
_cell.angle_alpha   90.00
_cell.angle_beta   90.00
_cell.angle_gamma   90.00
#
_symmetry.space_group_name_H-M   'P 1'
#
loop_
_entity.id
_entity.type
_entity.pdbx_description
1 polymer ?
#
loop_
_entity_poly.entity_id
_entity_poly.type
_entity_poly.pdbx_seq_one_letter_code
_entity_poly.pdbx_strand_id
1 'polypeptide(L)'
;PAKKYSNALDYFERCKEAVTEMYRQVGNLKFDERKIAYRGLVVRHLVLPENQAGSKEVFEYLQDLSKDVYVNVMDQYRPKGRAGQYKKLGRCTTSKEFSNTIQLAKKFDLHKLDN
;
A
#
# COMPACT_ATOMS: atom_id res chain seq x y z
N PRO A 1 -9.11 4.29 11.27
CA PRO A 1 -8.23 3.10 11.47
C PRO A 1 -6.99 3.39 12.32
N ALA A 2 -6.19 4.39 11.92
CA ALA A 2 -4.89 4.70 12.53
C ALA A 2 -4.94 5.00 14.04
N LYS A 3 -5.89 5.83 14.52
CA LYS A 3 -6.15 6.04 15.96
C LYS A 3 -6.45 4.75 16.72
N LYS A 4 -7.32 3.92 16.15
CA LYS A 4 -7.92 2.76 16.83
C LYS A 4 -6.95 1.58 16.96
N TYR A 5 -6.10 1.37 15.96
CA TYR A 5 -5.25 0.19 15.88
C TYR A 5 -3.77 0.48 16.12
N SER A 6 -3.31 1.69 15.82
CA SER A 6 -1.90 2.07 15.89
C SER A 6 -1.63 3.19 16.90
N ASN A 7 -2.68 3.72 17.57
CA ASN A 7 -2.60 4.90 18.43
C ASN A 7 -1.90 6.11 17.77
N ALA A 8 -2.00 6.21 16.44
CA ALA A 8 -1.33 7.22 15.64
C ALA A 8 -2.41 7.92 14.80
N LEU A 9 -2.86 9.08 15.27
CA LEU A 9 -3.99 9.80 14.69
C LEU A 9 -3.70 10.32 13.27
N ASP A 10 -2.49 10.80 13.04
CA ASP A 10 -2.02 11.48 11.85
C ASP A 10 -1.11 10.60 10.98
N TYR A 11 -1.07 9.30 11.24
CA TYR A 11 -0.18 8.36 10.55
C TYR A 11 -0.26 8.47 9.02
N PHE A 12 -1.48 8.51 8.46
CA PHE A 12 -1.65 8.60 7.01
C PHE A 12 -1.09 9.90 6.44
N GLU A 13 -1.32 11.03 7.11
CA GLU A 13 -0.81 12.34 6.67
C GLU A 13 0.73 12.37 6.71
N ARG A 14 1.33 11.90 7.80
CA ARG A 14 2.80 11.82 7.95
C ARG A 14 3.42 10.84 6.96
N CYS A 15 2.77 9.71 6.69
CA CYS A 15 3.22 8.78 5.66
C CYS A 15 3.19 9.39 4.26
N LYS A 16 2.16 10.17 3.91
CA LYS A 16 2.11 10.87 2.61
C LYS A 16 3.26 11.85 2.47
N GLU A 17 3.53 12.68 3.48
CA GLU A 17 4.66 13.62 3.48
C GLU A 17 5.99 12.89 3.26
N ALA A 18 6.23 11.81 4.01
CA ALA A 18 7.45 11.02 3.89
C ALA A 18 7.59 10.36 2.51
N VAL A 19 6.52 9.73 2.00
CA VAL A 19 6.53 9.07 0.69
C VAL A 19 6.71 10.08 -0.44
N THR A 20 6.09 11.26 -0.34
CA THR A 20 6.26 12.34 -1.31
C THR A 20 7.72 12.80 -1.35
N GLU A 21 8.34 12.99 -0.19
CA GLU A 21 9.75 13.38 -0.12
C GLU A 21 10.68 12.28 -0.64
N MET A 22 10.42 11.01 -0.29
CA MET A 22 11.17 9.87 -0.86
C MET A 22 11.05 9.86 -2.39
N TYR A 23 9.83 10.02 -2.92
CA TYR A 23 9.60 10.07 -4.36
C TYR A 23 10.33 11.25 -5.01
N ARG A 24 10.33 12.44 -4.40
CA ARG A 24 11.06 13.61 -4.90
C ARG A 24 12.56 13.34 -5.06
N GLN A 25 13.15 12.53 -4.18
CA GLN A 25 14.59 12.23 -4.20
C GLN A 25 15.00 11.19 -5.26
N VAL A 26 14.17 10.15 -5.47
CA VAL A 26 14.56 8.99 -6.32
C VAL A 26 13.71 8.80 -7.56
N GLY A 27 12.48 9.32 -7.58
CA GLY A 27 11.50 9.18 -8.65
C GLY A 27 10.97 7.75 -8.84
N ASN A 28 10.39 7.51 -10.01
CA ASN A 28 9.92 6.18 -10.44
C ASN A 28 11.04 5.14 -10.49
N LEU A 29 10.66 3.88 -10.30
CA LEU A 29 11.59 2.74 -10.34
C LEU A 29 12.23 2.60 -11.73
N LYS A 30 13.56 2.57 -11.75
CA LYS A 30 14.40 2.41 -12.93
C LYS A 30 15.09 1.06 -12.91
N PHE A 31 15.12 0.44 -14.08
CA PHE A 31 15.72 -0.86 -14.33
C PHE A 31 16.85 -0.74 -15.34
N ASP A 32 17.88 -1.57 -15.19
CA ASP A 32 18.93 -1.72 -16.19
C ASP A 32 18.46 -2.63 -17.35
N GLU A 33 19.36 -2.87 -18.31
CA GLU A 33 19.09 -3.73 -19.47
C GLU A 33 18.78 -5.18 -19.08
N ARG A 34 19.22 -5.61 -17.90
CA ARG A 34 18.99 -6.94 -17.33
C ARG A 34 17.72 -7.01 -16.47
N LYS A 35 16.90 -5.94 -16.46
CA LYS A 35 15.69 -5.81 -15.64
C LYS A 35 15.96 -5.82 -14.13
N ILE A 36 17.15 -5.43 -13.70
CA ILE A 36 17.47 -5.25 -12.28
C ILE A 36 17.18 -3.80 -11.89
N ALA A 37 16.38 -3.61 -10.84
CA ALA A 37 16.08 -2.28 -10.32
C ALA A 37 17.33 -1.67 -9.67
N TYR A 38 17.74 -0.48 -10.11
CA TYR A 38 18.95 0.19 -9.59
C TYR A 38 18.67 1.53 -8.90
N ARG A 39 17.49 2.13 -9.11
CA ARG A 39 17.08 3.39 -8.45
C ARG A 39 15.56 3.57 -8.50
N GLY A 40 14.99 4.19 -7.48
CA GLY A 40 13.60 4.65 -7.47
C GLY A 40 12.83 4.17 -6.25
N LEU A 41 11.50 4.33 -6.29
CA LEU A 41 10.62 4.01 -5.17
C LEU A 41 9.75 2.79 -5.47
N VAL A 42 9.65 1.89 -4.48
CA VAL A 42 8.67 0.79 -4.45
C VAL A 42 7.77 0.99 -3.24
N VAL A 43 6.46 1.10 -3.48
CA VAL A 43 5.46 1.22 -2.43
C VAL A 43 4.84 -0.16 -2.18
N ARG A 44 5.01 -0.67 -0.96
CA ARG A 44 4.42 -1.96 -0.57
C ARG A 44 3.11 -1.72 0.18
N HIS A 45 1.99 -2.04 -0.46
CA HIS A 45 0.65 -1.84 0.09
C HIS A 45 0.10 -3.14 0.68
N LEU A 46 0.03 -3.19 2.01
CA LEU A 46 -0.49 -4.35 2.72
C LEU A 46 -2.03 -4.31 2.77
N VAL A 47 -2.68 -5.32 2.21
CA VAL A 47 -4.13 -5.48 2.29
C VAL A 47 -4.52 -5.98 3.67
N LEU A 48 -5.39 -5.22 4.34
CA LEU A 48 -5.96 -5.60 5.63
C LEU A 48 -7.42 -6.06 5.49
N PRO A 49 -7.88 -6.98 6.34
CA PRO A 49 -9.27 -7.41 6.38
C PRO A 49 -10.24 -6.23 6.51
N GLU A 50 -11.46 -6.39 5.99
CA GLU A 50 -12.54 -5.39 6.05
C GLU A 50 -12.10 -3.98 5.60
N ASN A 51 -11.20 -3.89 4.61
CA ASN A 51 -10.65 -2.64 4.08
C ASN A 51 -10.04 -1.73 5.17
N GLN A 52 -9.49 -2.29 6.25
CA GLN A 52 -8.88 -1.48 7.31
C GLN A 52 -7.58 -0.77 6.87
N ALA A 53 -7.04 -1.13 5.70
CA ALA A 53 -5.89 -0.48 5.08
C ALA A 53 -6.23 0.88 4.44
N GLY A 54 -7.52 1.17 4.16
CA GLY A 54 -7.90 2.37 3.41
C GLY A 54 -7.30 2.39 2.01
N SER A 55 -7.36 1.26 1.30
CA SER A 55 -6.64 1.09 0.02
C SER A 55 -7.04 2.12 -1.04
N LYS A 56 -8.30 2.59 -1.02
CA LYS A 56 -8.79 3.57 -1.99
C LYS A 56 -8.03 4.89 -1.85
N GLU A 57 -7.97 5.41 -0.62
CA GLU A 57 -7.33 6.68 -0.30
C GLU A 57 -5.81 6.61 -0.55
N VAL A 58 -5.19 5.45 -0.29
CA VAL A 58 -3.78 5.23 -0.65
C VAL A 58 -3.57 5.26 -2.15
N PHE A 59 -4.40 4.56 -2.94
CA PHE A 59 -4.23 4.49 -4.39
C PHE A 59 -4.54 5.80 -5.10
N GLU A 60 -5.52 6.56 -4.62
CA GLU A 60 -5.81 7.92 -5.07
C GLU A 60 -4.60 8.84 -4.86
N TYR A 61 -4.03 8.86 -3.66
CA TYR A 61 -2.80 9.60 -3.37
C TYR A 61 -1.62 9.17 -4.26
N LEU A 62 -1.42 7.88 -4.44
CA LEU A 62 -0.32 7.37 -5.27
C LEU A 62 -0.50 7.73 -6.74
N GLN A 63 -1.73 7.71 -7.24
CA GLN A 63 -2.06 8.16 -8.59
C GLN A 63 -1.71 9.65 -8.79
N ASP A 64 -2.04 10.49 -7.80
CA ASP A 64 -1.69 11.91 -7.82
C ASP A 64 -0.18 12.14 -7.75
N LEU A 65 0.55 11.27 -7.04
CA LEU A 65 2.02 11.34 -6.95
C LEU A 65 2.68 10.95 -8.28
N SER A 66 2.29 9.80 -8.85
CA SER A 66 2.67 9.35 -10.20
C SER A 66 1.95 8.06 -10.58
N LYS A 67 1.41 8.00 -11.80
CA LYS A 67 0.83 6.77 -12.38
C LYS A 67 1.85 5.63 -12.59
N ASP A 68 3.12 5.98 -12.68
CA ASP A 68 4.23 5.03 -12.91
C ASP A 68 4.90 4.56 -11.61
N VAL A 69 4.38 4.99 -10.45
CA VAL A 69 4.89 4.54 -9.16
C VAL A 69 4.71 3.03 -9.05
N TYR A 70 5.77 2.35 -8.62
CA TYR A 70 5.75 0.90 -8.53
C TYR A 70 5.04 0.47 -7.24
N VAL A 71 3.93 -0.25 -7.36
CA VAL A 71 3.11 -0.66 -6.21
C VAL A 71 3.05 -2.18 -6.11
N ASN A 72 3.57 -2.72 -5.02
CA ASN A 72 3.43 -4.14 -4.68
C ASN A 72 2.26 -4.31 -3.71
N VAL A 73 1.17 -4.93 -4.16
CA VAL A 73 -0.01 -5.19 -3.31
C VAL A 73 0.13 -6.57 -2.68
N MET A 74 -0.05 -6.66 -1.37
CA MET A 74 0.30 -7.87 -0.61
C MET A 74 -0.85 -8.36 0.27
N ASP A 75 -1.09 -9.66 0.30
CA ASP A 75 -2.01 -10.35 1.22
C ASP A 75 -1.30 -10.92 2.47
N GLN A 76 -0.09 -10.45 2.74
CA GLN A 76 0.83 -11.00 3.75
C GLN A 76 0.46 -10.61 5.20
N TYR A 77 -0.73 -10.06 5.43
CA TYR A 77 -1.18 -9.74 6.76
C TYR A 77 -1.44 -11.02 7.58
N ARG A 78 -0.78 -11.11 8.74
CA ARG A 78 -0.95 -12.20 9.70
C ARG A 78 -1.24 -11.56 11.06
N PRO A 79 -2.45 -11.72 11.64
CA PRO A 79 -2.77 -11.12 12.92
C PRO A 79 -1.85 -11.69 14.02
N LYS A 80 -1.23 -10.79 14.80
CA LYS A 80 -0.34 -11.13 15.92
C LYS A 80 -0.58 -10.20 17.11
N GLY A 81 -0.13 -10.61 18.29
CA GLY A 81 -0.28 -9.84 19.53
C GLY A 81 -1.74 -9.49 19.82
N ARG A 82 -2.02 -8.20 20.04
CA ARG A 82 -3.38 -7.70 20.35
C ARG A 82 -4.32 -7.65 19.14
N ALA A 83 -3.87 -7.97 17.93
CA ALA A 83 -4.73 -7.94 16.73
C ALA A 83 -5.99 -8.81 16.88
N GLY A 84 -5.90 -9.95 17.57
CA GLY A 84 -7.03 -10.84 17.86
C GLY A 84 -8.13 -10.21 18.71
N GLN A 85 -7.84 -9.15 19.45
CA GLN A 85 -8.84 -8.41 20.25
C GLN A 85 -9.74 -7.53 19.37
N TYR A 86 -9.36 -7.29 18.11
CA TYR A 86 -10.10 -6.47 17.18
C TYR A 86 -10.81 -7.34 16.15
N LYS A 87 -12.14 -7.46 16.25
CA LYS A 87 -12.96 -8.29 15.32
C LYS A 87 -12.61 -8.07 13.83
N LYS A 88 -12.38 -6.81 13.43
CA LYS A 88 -12.05 -6.43 12.04
C LYS A 88 -10.63 -6.75 11.59
N LEU A 89 -9.69 -6.98 12.52
CA LEU A 89 -8.27 -7.22 12.21
C LEU A 89 -7.76 -8.56 12.73
N GLY A 90 -8.58 -9.30 13.49
CA GLY A 90 -8.21 -10.55 14.16
C GLY A 90 -8.13 -11.77 13.25
N ARG A 91 -8.20 -11.59 11.93
CA ARG A 91 -8.09 -12.67 10.93
C ARG A 91 -7.13 -12.30 9.81
N CYS A 92 -6.69 -13.29 9.05
CA CYS A 92 -5.95 -13.05 7.81
C CYS A 92 -6.85 -12.43 6.73
N THR A 93 -6.20 -11.77 5.77
CA THR A 93 -6.83 -11.26 4.55
C THR A 93 -7.33 -12.43 3.70
N THR A 94 -8.55 -12.32 3.18
CA THR A 94 -9.11 -13.32 2.27
C THR A 94 -8.67 -13.08 0.83
N SER A 95 -8.65 -14.13 0.01
CA SER A 95 -8.37 -14.01 -1.43
C SER A 95 -9.31 -13.02 -2.13
N LYS A 96 -10.59 -12.95 -1.71
CA LYS A 96 -11.56 -11.99 -2.25
C LYS A 96 -11.18 -10.54 -1.93
N GLU A 97 -10.76 -10.25 -0.70
CA GLU A 97 -10.30 -8.91 -0.31
C GLU A 97 -9.03 -8.51 -1.06
N PHE A 98 -8.12 -9.46 -1.25
CA PHE A 98 -6.92 -9.25 -2.06
C PHE A 98 -7.28 -8.95 -3.52
N SER A 99 -8.04 -9.82 -4.18
CA SER A 99 -8.46 -9.63 -5.58
C SER A 99 -9.25 -8.33 -5.78
N ASN A 100 -10.12 -7.96 -4.85
CA ASN A 100 -10.83 -6.68 -4.89
C ASN A 100 -9.87 -5.49 -4.80
N THR A 101 -8.82 -5.59 -3.98
CA THR A 101 -7.82 -4.53 -3.85
C THR A 101 -6.97 -4.40 -5.12
N ILE A 102 -6.61 -5.51 -5.76
CA ILE A 102 -5.93 -5.50 -7.07
C ILE A 102 -6.80 -4.81 -8.13
N GLN A 103 -8.09 -5.15 -8.20
CA GLN A 103 -9.01 -4.50 -9.14
C GLN A 103 -9.16 -3.01 -8.85
N LEU A 104 -9.16 -2.62 -7.57
CA LEU A 104 -9.19 -1.22 -7.18
C LEU A 104 -7.93 -0.48 -7.65
N ALA A 105 -6.74 -1.05 -7.42
CA ALA A 105 -5.47 -0.45 -7.87
C ALA A 105 -5.47 -0.22 -9.40
N LYS A 106 -5.96 -1.20 -10.18
CA LYS A 106 -6.11 -1.08 -11.63
C LYS A 106 -7.07 0.05 -12.04
N LYS A 107 -8.14 0.29 -11.28
CA LYS A 107 -9.08 1.40 -11.55
C LYS A 107 -8.44 2.78 -11.34
N PHE A 108 -7.42 2.87 -10.48
CA PHE A 108 -6.62 4.09 -10.28
C PHE A 108 -5.44 4.19 -11.26
N ASP A 109 -5.44 3.43 -12.36
CA ASP A 109 -4.42 3.55 -13.41
C ASP A 109 -2.99 3.32 -12.89
N LEU A 110 -2.85 2.52 -11.83
CA LEU A 110 -1.55 2.10 -11.31
C LEU A 110 -1.06 0.92 -12.14
N HIS A 111 -0.14 1.21 -13.08
CA HIS A 111 0.26 0.29 -14.15
C HIS A 111 1.32 -0.73 -13.74
N LYS A 112 2.08 -0.42 -12.69
CA LYS A 112 3.20 -1.23 -12.21
C LYS A 112 2.81 -1.95 -10.93
N LEU A 113 2.07 -3.05 -11.10
CA LEU A 113 1.62 -3.91 -10.01
C LEU A 113 2.43 -5.21 -9.99
N ASP A 114 3.13 -5.45 -8.87
CA ASP A 114 3.65 -6.79 -8.54
C ASP A 114 2.72 -7.46 -7.53
N ASN A 115 2.32 -8.69 -7.83
CA ASN A 115 1.46 -9.53 -6.99
C ASN A 115 2.13 -10.90 -6.80
#